data_AF-A0A9Y3RX48-F1
#
_entry.id   AF-A0A9Y3RX48-F1
#
_cell.length_a   1.000
_cell.length_b   1.000
_cell.length_c   1.000
_cell.angle_alpha   90.00
_cell.angle_beta   90.00
_cell.angle_gamma   90.00
#
_symmetry.space_group_name_H-M   'P 1'
#
loop_
_entity.id
_entity.type
_entity.pdbx_description
1 polymer ?
#
loop_
_entity_poly.entity_id
_entity_poly.type
_entity_poly.pdbx_seq_one_letter_code
_entity_poly.pdbx_strand_id
1 'polypeptide(L)'
;MSWNDAQQYCREKYTDLATFENMDDISRLNSTFSYDWAWIGLQDDPKSWKNTLGNDTNSWRWAVTGETGKTVYNNWYYTNPDNYGGNETCVIMGLEGKWYDKNCGASTSFVCYNVTEQNKKNYMYISITKTWPSAREYCIKLSMDLAVIENSEENAEVSSLKPNNDAIWIGLYRVPWTWSDKSQSSLENWRSSKPENYLGNQYCVVENNLHNAPILAPGFSKAFNV
;
A
#
# COMPACT_ATOMS: atom_id res chain seq x y z
N MET A 1 20.87 -13.22 8.30
CA MET A 1 20.21 -13.67 7.07
C MET A 1 19.24 -12.59 6.64
N SER A 2 19.38 -12.03 5.44
CA SER A 2 18.37 -11.09 4.94
C SER A 2 17.02 -11.81 4.70
N TRP A 3 15.92 -11.08 4.55
CA TRP A 3 14.64 -11.71 4.17
C TRP A 3 14.76 -12.42 2.81
N ASN A 4 15.48 -11.82 1.87
CA ASN A 4 15.74 -12.42 0.56
C ASN A 4 16.59 -13.69 0.67
N ASP A 5 17.62 -13.69 1.52
CA ASP A 5 18.45 -14.87 1.76
C ASP A 5 17.61 -16.00 2.39
N ALA A 6 16.71 -15.64 3.31
CA ALA A 6 15.79 -16.57 3.96
C ALA A 6 14.81 -17.17 2.96
N GLN A 7 14.19 -16.34 2.13
CA GLN A 7 13.29 -16.77 1.07
C GLN A 7 14.00 -17.70 0.08
N GLN A 8 15.19 -17.32 -0.36
CA GLN A 8 15.98 -18.13 -1.27
C GLN A 8 16.30 -19.49 -0.64
N TYR A 9 16.78 -19.50 0.60
CA TYR A 9 17.06 -20.75 1.33
C TYR A 9 15.82 -21.64 1.43
N CYS A 10 14.66 -21.07 1.76
CA CYS A 10 13.40 -21.82 1.85
C CYS A 10 12.99 -22.39 0.49
N ARG A 11 13.10 -21.63 -0.61
CA ARG A 11 12.80 -22.12 -1.96
C ARG A 11 13.79 -23.16 -2.50
N GLU A 12 15.04 -23.13 -2.04
CA GLU A 12 16.04 -24.13 -2.41
C GLU A 12 15.86 -25.47 -1.69
N LYS A 13 15.23 -25.48 -0.51
CA LYS A 13 15.13 -26.65 0.38
C LYS A 13 13.70 -27.14 0.64
N TYR A 14 12.71 -26.27 0.44
CA TYR A 14 11.29 -26.42 0.79
C TYR A 14 10.43 -25.69 -0.26
N THR A 15 9.19 -25.29 0.08
CA THR A 15 8.30 -24.58 -0.84
C THR A 15 8.65 -23.09 -0.91
N ASP A 16 8.48 -22.37 0.19
CA ASP A 16 8.78 -20.94 0.35
C ASP A 16 8.79 -20.59 1.86
N LEU A 17 8.94 -19.30 2.20
CA LEU A 17 8.64 -18.79 3.53
C LEU A 17 7.17 -18.99 3.89
N ALA A 18 6.90 -19.21 5.17
CA ALA A 18 5.56 -19.44 5.70
C ALA A 18 4.58 -18.31 5.40
N THR A 19 3.43 -18.67 4.83
CA THR A 19 2.26 -17.82 4.62
C THR A 19 1.14 -18.23 5.56
N PHE A 20 0.30 -17.28 5.96
CA PHE A 20 -0.79 -17.50 6.91
C PHE A 20 -2.05 -16.82 6.39
N GLU A 21 -3.19 -17.50 6.49
CA GLU A 21 -4.49 -16.93 6.20
C GLU A 21 -5.06 -16.19 7.44
N ASN A 22 -4.71 -16.66 8.63
CA ASN A 22 -5.24 -16.13 9.89
C ASN A 22 -4.31 -16.43 11.09
N MET A 23 -4.70 -15.94 12.28
CA MET A 23 -3.95 -16.15 13.52
C MET A 23 -3.93 -17.61 13.99
N ASP A 24 -4.92 -18.42 13.62
CA ASP A 24 -4.92 -19.84 13.97
C ASP A 24 -3.78 -20.55 13.25
N ASP A 25 -3.44 -20.15 12.02
CA ASP A 25 -2.30 -20.71 11.29
C ASP A 25 -0.98 -20.42 11.99
N ILE A 26 -0.83 -19.19 12.50
CA ILE A 26 0.34 -18.78 13.29
C ILE A 26 0.41 -19.58 14.60
N SER A 27 -0.72 -19.83 15.26
CA SER A 27 -0.77 -20.60 16.52
C SER A 27 -0.40 -22.07 16.36
N ARG A 28 -0.49 -22.61 15.14
CA ARG A 28 -0.13 -24.00 14.81
C ARG A 28 1.33 -24.15 14.42
N LEU A 29 2.10 -23.06 14.34
CA LEU A 29 3.53 -23.13 14.12
C LEU A 29 4.16 -23.93 15.27
N ASN A 30 4.89 -24.97 14.91
CA ASN A 30 5.61 -25.80 15.86
C ASN A 30 7.04 -25.96 15.36
N SER A 31 7.97 -25.24 15.97
CA SER A 31 9.37 -25.35 15.63
C SER A 31 10.02 -26.50 16.38
N THR A 32 10.77 -27.35 15.66
CA THR A 32 11.66 -28.34 16.28
C THR A 32 12.94 -27.72 16.85
N PHE A 33 13.08 -26.39 16.71
CA PHE A 33 14.24 -25.62 17.11
C PHE A 33 13.83 -24.43 17.97
N SER A 34 14.67 -24.05 18.93
CA SER A 34 14.46 -22.80 19.67
C SER A 34 14.81 -21.60 18.78
N TYR A 35 14.00 -20.56 18.81
CA TYR A 35 14.23 -19.29 18.13
C TYR A 35 13.61 -18.14 18.93
N ASP A 36 14.16 -16.94 18.80
CA ASP A 36 13.56 -15.74 19.39
C ASP A 36 12.69 -15.00 18.37
N TRP A 37 13.18 -14.95 17.12
CA TRP A 37 12.50 -14.33 15.98
C TRP A 37 12.82 -15.10 14.71
N ALA A 38 11.84 -15.24 13.83
CA ALA A 38 11.99 -15.89 12.54
C ALA A 38 11.26 -15.14 11.43
N TRP A 39 11.88 -15.06 10.26
CA TRP A 39 11.26 -14.50 9.06
C TRP A 39 10.04 -15.32 8.65
N ILE A 40 8.98 -14.61 8.25
CA ILE A 40 7.80 -15.18 7.60
C ILE A 40 7.65 -14.57 6.20
N GLY A 41 6.73 -15.09 5.39
CA GLY A 41 6.56 -14.69 3.99
C GLY A 41 5.98 -13.29 3.78
N LEU A 42 5.52 -12.60 4.83
CA LEU A 42 4.88 -11.30 4.72
C LEU A 42 5.91 -10.18 4.47
N GLN A 43 5.70 -9.38 3.43
CA GLN A 43 6.58 -8.27 3.07
C GLN A 43 5.85 -7.12 2.38
N ASP A 44 6.47 -5.95 2.41
CA ASP A 44 6.05 -4.75 1.68
C ASP A 44 7.22 -4.17 0.87
N ASP A 45 7.64 -4.88 -0.19
CA ASP A 45 8.81 -4.51 -1.01
C ASP A 45 8.69 -3.10 -1.62
N PRO A 46 9.57 -2.15 -1.27
CA PRO A 46 9.62 -0.81 -1.84
C PRO A 46 9.79 -0.78 -3.35
N LYS A 47 10.39 -1.81 -3.96
CA LYS A 47 10.55 -1.88 -5.42
C LYS A 47 9.21 -1.89 -6.13
N SER A 48 8.17 -2.41 -5.49
CA SER A 48 6.82 -2.50 -6.04
C SER A 48 6.08 -1.15 -6.05
N TRP A 49 6.45 -0.20 -5.19
CA TRP A 49 5.64 1.01 -4.97
C TRP A 49 6.38 2.35 -4.95
N LYS A 50 7.73 2.40 -4.85
CA LYS A 50 8.47 3.68 -4.80
C LYS A 50 8.73 4.33 -6.15
N ASN A 51 8.93 3.56 -7.22
CA ASN A 51 9.44 4.11 -8.48
C ASN A 51 8.38 4.21 -9.58
N THR A 52 7.56 3.18 -9.73
CA THR A 52 6.58 3.07 -10.82
C THR A 52 5.28 2.50 -10.30
N LEU A 53 4.15 2.92 -10.88
CA LEU A 53 2.90 2.17 -10.75
C LEU A 53 3.11 0.85 -11.49
N GLY A 54 3.33 -0.22 -10.74
CA GLY A 54 3.59 -1.56 -11.26
C GLY A 54 2.36 -2.45 -11.11
N ASN A 55 2.48 -3.69 -11.61
CA ASN A 55 1.44 -4.70 -11.47
C ASN A 55 1.61 -5.59 -10.22
N ASP A 56 2.68 -5.39 -9.44
CA ASP A 56 2.93 -6.13 -8.20
C ASP A 56 1.77 -5.96 -7.20
N THR A 57 1.47 -7.01 -6.46
CA THR A 57 0.30 -7.09 -5.58
C THR A 57 0.28 -6.04 -4.46
N ASN A 58 1.45 -5.64 -3.95
CA ASN A 58 1.63 -4.55 -2.97
C ASN A 58 1.90 -3.17 -3.60
N SER A 59 1.70 -3.03 -4.92
CA SER A 59 1.76 -1.76 -5.64
C SER A 59 0.46 -0.95 -5.52
N TRP A 60 0.48 0.25 -6.08
CA TRP A 60 -0.63 1.19 -6.14
C TRP A 60 -1.75 0.70 -7.05
N ARG A 61 -2.98 0.99 -6.67
CA ARG A 61 -4.20 0.59 -7.36
C ARG A 61 -5.24 1.71 -7.37
N TRP A 62 -6.06 1.72 -8.41
CA TRP A 62 -7.13 2.71 -8.56
C TRP A 62 -8.39 2.22 -7.85
N ALA A 63 -9.02 3.09 -7.05
CA ALA A 63 -10.21 2.77 -6.26
C ALA A 63 -11.34 2.16 -7.09
N VAL A 64 -11.57 2.70 -8.30
CA VAL A 64 -12.66 2.28 -9.19
C VAL A 64 -12.54 0.82 -9.64
N THR A 65 -11.33 0.34 -9.93
CA THR A 65 -11.10 -1.03 -10.43
C THR A 65 -10.68 -1.97 -9.31
N GLY A 66 -10.02 -1.44 -8.27
CA GLY A 66 -9.26 -2.23 -7.31
C GLY A 66 -8.03 -2.90 -7.91
N GLU A 67 -7.76 -2.69 -9.20
CA GLU A 67 -6.63 -3.27 -9.94
C GLU A 67 -5.42 -2.36 -9.86
N THR A 68 -4.24 -2.96 -9.90
CA THR A 68 -2.98 -2.24 -10.06
C THR A 68 -2.95 -1.48 -11.39
N GLY A 69 -2.22 -0.37 -11.42
CA GLY A 69 -2.22 0.54 -12.57
C GLY A 69 -1.88 -0.15 -13.89
N LYS A 70 -2.67 0.09 -14.94
CA LYS A 70 -2.39 -0.38 -16.31
C LYS A 70 -1.31 0.45 -16.99
N THR A 71 -1.13 1.70 -16.57
CA THR A 71 -0.10 2.61 -17.05
C THR A 71 0.98 2.80 -15.99
N VAL A 72 2.20 3.11 -16.42
CA VAL A 72 3.33 3.46 -15.54
C VAL A 72 3.33 4.95 -15.15
N TYR A 73 2.34 5.71 -15.63
CA TYR A 73 2.27 7.15 -15.42
C TYR A 73 2.11 7.46 -13.94
N ASN A 74 2.90 8.41 -13.46
CA ASN A 74 2.75 9.00 -12.14
C ASN A 74 3.27 10.43 -12.18
N ASN A 75 2.85 11.23 -11.21
CA ASN A 75 3.39 12.57 -11.02
C ASN A 75 3.89 12.77 -9.59
N TRP A 76 4.57 11.77 -9.04
CA TRP A 76 5.15 11.86 -7.70
C TRP A 76 6.04 13.08 -7.54
N TYR A 77 5.96 13.71 -6.38
CA TYR A 77 7.00 14.63 -5.93
C TYR A 77 8.32 13.85 -5.75
N TYR A 78 9.47 14.47 -5.99
CA TYR A 78 10.74 13.74 -6.15
C TYR A 78 11.20 12.96 -4.90
N THR A 79 10.67 13.26 -3.72
CA THR A 79 10.94 12.48 -2.49
C THR A 79 9.84 11.48 -2.15
N ASN A 80 8.77 11.39 -2.95
CA ASN A 80 7.59 10.57 -2.68
C ASN A 80 7.50 9.40 -3.68
N PRO A 81 6.81 8.31 -3.30
CA PRO A 81 6.24 8.07 -1.98
C PRO A 81 7.31 7.71 -0.93
N ASP A 82 7.19 8.23 0.29
CA ASP A 82 8.16 7.99 1.37
C ASP A 82 7.65 7.05 2.48
N ASN A 83 6.34 6.77 2.49
CA ASN A 83 5.62 5.99 3.48
C ASN A 83 5.96 6.41 4.92
N TYR A 84 5.84 7.70 5.20
CA TYR A 84 6.20 8.27 6.50
C TYR A 84 5.42 7.60 7.64
N GLY A 85 6.13 7.13 8.67
CA GLY A 85 5.51 6.43 9.79
C GLY A 85 4.87 5.08 9.44
N GLY A 86 5.05 4.57 8.21
CA GLY A 86 4.58 3.25 7.78
C GLY A 86 3.08 3.16 7.52
N ASN A 87 2.36 4.28 7.41
CA ASN A 87 0.91 4.31 7.30
C ASN A 87 0.37 5.27 6.22
N GLU A 88 1.20 5.64 5.24
CA GLU A 88 0.80 6.51 4.13
C GLU A 88 0.49 5.67 2.90
N THR A 89 -0.78 5.32 2.75
CA THR A 89 -1.26 4.36 1.74
C THR A 89 -2.33 4.93 0.83
N CYS A 90 -2.60 6.23 0.93
CA CYS A 90 -3.52 6.99 0.07
C CYS A 90 -2.79 8.17 -0.56
N VAL A 91 -3.31 8.72 -1.65
CA VAL A 91 -2.57 9.74 -2.42
C VAL A 91 -3.33 11.06 -2.50
N ILE A 92 -2.62 12.13 -2.17
CA ILE A 92 -3.06 13.50 -2.43
C ILE A 92 -2.35 14.09 -3.65
N MET A 93 -3.05 14.96 -4.38
CA MET A 93 -2.46 15.87 -5.36
C MET A 93 -2.32 17.27 -4.74
N GLY A 94 -1.08 17.78 -4.72
CA GLY A 94 -0.72 19.10 -4.18
C GLY A 94 -0.43 20.14 -5.27
N LEU A 95 0.56 21.00 -5.00
CA LEU A 95 1.00 22.05 -5.92
C LEU A 95 1.47 21.46 -7.26
N GLU A 96 1.16 22.15 -8.36
CA GLU A 96 1.58 21.77 -9.73
C GLU A 96 1.18 20.34 -10.11
N GLY A 97 0.11 19.83 -9.51
CA GLY A 97 -0.40 18.49 -9.73
C GLY A 97 0.48 17.38 -9.16
N LYS A 98 1.48 17.68 -8.32
CA LYS A 98 2.40 16.69 -7.75
C LYS A 98 1.71 15.77 -6.74
N TRP A 99 2.08 14.50 -6.75
CA TRP A 99 1.48 13.47 -5.91
C TRP A 99 2.33 13.21 -4.67
N TYR A 100 1.64 12.96 -3.55
CA TYR A 100 2.23 12.63 -2.27
C TYR A 100 1.44 11.49 -1.65
N ASP A 101 2.13 10.52 -1.06
CA ASP A 101 1.46 9.56 -0.19
C ASP A 101 1.09 10.23 1.13
N LYS A 102 -0.02 9.79 1.69
CA LYS A 102 -0.61 10.39 2.88
C LYS A 102 -1.40 9.37 3.67
N ASN A 103 -1.42 9.57 4.97
CA ASN A 103 -2.26 8.80 5.88
C ASN A 103 -3.74 8.94 5.47
N CYS A 104 -4.39 7.81 5.15
CA CYS A 104 -5.77 7.77 4.65
C CYS A 104 -6.80 8.37 5.62
N GLY A 105 -6.47 8.47 6.91
CA GLY A 105 -7.30 9.07 7.95
C GLY A 105 -7.20 10.60 8.02
N ALA A 106 -6.31 11.23 7.26
CA ALA A 106 -6.25 12.69 7.19
C ALA A 106 -7.48 13.26 6.46
N SER A 107 -7.96 14.43 6.88
CA SER A 107 -9.09 15.09 6.23
C SER A 107 -8.61 16.10 5.19
N THR A 108 -8.95 15.88 3.91
CA THR A 108 -8.65 16.80 2.80
C THR A 108 -9.86 16.94 1.88
N SER A 109 -9.90 18.01 1.08
CA SER A 109 -10.80 18.10 -0.09
C SER A 109 -10.43 17.01 -1.11
N PHE A 110 -11.25 16.82 -2.14
CA PHE A 110 -11.08 15.67 -3.05
C PHE A 110 -11.70 15.92 -4.42
N VAL A 111 -11.32 15.10 -5.40
CA VAL A 111 -11.90 15.15 -6.75
C VAL A 111 -12.60 13.83 -7.06
N CYS A 112 -13.87 13.93 -7.43
CA CYS A 112 -14.63 12.82 -7.99
C CYS A 112 -14.49 12.81 -9.51
N TYR A 113 -14.68 11.66 -10.14
CA TYR A 113 -14.77 11.55 -11.59
C TYR A 113 -15.81 10.51 -12.04
N ASN A 114 -16.31 10.68 -13.25
CA ASN A 114 -17.04 9.65 -13.99
C ASN A 114 -16.58 9.62 -15.45
N VAL A 115 -16.98 8.58 -16.17
CA VAL A 115 -16.73 8.43 -17.60
C VAL A 115 -18.04 8.65 -18.34
N THR A 116 -18.05 9.57 -19.32
CA THR A 116 -19.21 9.81 -20.16
C THR A 116 -19.38 8.71 -21.22
N GLU A 117 -20.52 8.68 -21.91
CA GLU A 117 -20.78 7.74 -23.01
C GLU A 117 -19.75 7.85 -24.15
N GLN A 118 -19.09 9.00 -24.29
CA GLN A 118 -18.03 9.24 -25.27
C GLN A 118 -16.64 8.81 -24.78
N ASN A 119 -16.57 8.02 -23.70
CA ASN A 119 -15.33 7.59 -23.05
C ASN A 119 -14.43 8.74 -22.59
N LYS A 120 -15.04 9.87 -22.21
CA LYS A 120 -14.33 11.04 -21.68
C LYS A 120 -14.45 11.05 -20.16
N LYS A 121 -13.32 11.22 -19.45
CA LYS A 121 -13.33 11.46 -18.01
C LYS A 121 -13.83 12.87 -17.73
N ASN A 122 -14.73 12.99 -16.76
CA ASN A 122 -15.25 14.26 -16.28
C ASN A 122 -14.96 14.36 -14.78
N TYR A 123 -14.23 15.39 -14.39
CA TYR A 123 -13.73 15.58 -13.03
C TYR A 123 -14.49 16.69 -12.29
N MET A 124 -14.74 16.49 -11.00
CA MET A 124 -15.46 17.43 -10.15
C MET A 124 -14.73 17.61 -8.82
N TYR A 125 -14.26 18.85 -8.58
CA TYR A 125 -13.68 19.23 -7.30
C TYR A 125 -14.74 19.40 -6.22
N ILE A 126 -14.51 18.77 -5.07
CA ILE A 126 -15.36 18.85 -3.88
C ILE A 126 -14.54 19.47 -2.75
N SER A 127 -14.96 20.65 -2.29
CA SER A 127 -14.23 21.45 -1.30
C SER A 127 -14.38 21.00 0.14
N ILE A 128 -15.32 20.09 0.44
CA ILE A 128 -15.50 19.57 1.80
C ILE A 128 -14.37 18.62 2.15
N THR A 129 -13.86 18.70 3.38
CA THR A 129 -12.78 17.82 3.81
C THR A 129 -13.29 16.48 4.35
N LYS A 130 -12.69 15.38 3.92
CA LYS A 130 -13.01 14.01 4.35
C LYS A 130 -11.74 13.15 4.41
N THR A 131 -11.80 12.08 5.19
CA THR A 131 -10.83 10.99 5.08
C THR A 131 -10.94 10.34 3.70
N TRP A 132 -9.88 9.68 3.23
CA TRP A 132 -9.89 9.05 1.91
C TRP A 132 -11.07 8.07 1.72
N PRO A 133 -11.38 7.16 2.69
CA PRO A 133 -12.53 6.27 2.56
C PRO A 133 -13.86 7.04 2.49
N SER A 134 -14.05 8.05 3.35
CA SER A 134 -15.28 8.85 3.36
C SER A 134 -15.43 9.75 2.13
N ALA A 135 -14.32 10.21 1.54
CA ALA A 135 -14.31 10.94 0.27
C ALA A 135 -14.78 10.03 -0.88
N ARG A 136 -14.29 8.79 -0.92
CA ARG A 136 -14.73 7.79 -1.89
C ARG A 136 -16.22 7.49 -1.78
N GLU A 137 -16.71 7.20 -0.58
CA GLU A 137 -18.13 6.98 -0.34
C GLU A 137 -19.00 8.17 -0.81
N TYR A 138 -18.48 9.39 -0.64
CA TYR A 138 -19.17 10.58 -1.12
C TYR A 138 -19.27 10.60 -2.65
N CYS A 139 -18.18 10.33 -3.37
CA CYS A 139 -18.21 10.24 -4.83
C CYS A 139 -19.16 9.15 -5.33
N ILE A 140 -19.15 7.97 -4.69
CA ILE A 140 -20.04 6.85 -5.03
C ILE A 140 -21.51 7.26 -4.87
N LYS A 141 -21.87 8.00 -3.83
CA LYS A 141 -23.24 8.53 -3.63
C LYS A 141 -23.68 9.50 -4.73
N LEU A 142 -22.74 10.11 -5.45
CA LEU A 142 -22.99 10.95 -6.62
C LEU A 142 -22.99 10.16 -7.94
N SER A 143 -22.93 8.83 -7.90
CA SER A 143 -22.74 7.97 -9.09
C SER A 143 -21.41 8.27 -9.82
N MET A 144 -20.37 8.60 -9.05
CA MET A 144 -18.99 8.85 -9.49
C MET A 144 -18.04 7.93 -8.67
N ASP A 145 -16.73 8.07 -8.82
CA ASP A 145 -15.73 7.54 -7.86
C ASP A 145 -14.62 8.58 -7.68
N LEU A 146 -13.62 8.34 -6.81
CA LEU A 146 -12.46 9.22 -6.71
C LEU A 146 -11.64 9.21 -8.01
N ALA A 147 -11.06 10.36 -8.35
CA ALA A 147 -10.39 10.62 -9.62
C ALA A 147 -9.33 9.57 -10.00
N VAL A 148 -9.44 9.03 -11.21
CA VAL A 148 -8.40 8.24 -11.87
C VAL A 148 -7.62 9.12 -12.84
N ILE A 149 -6.28 9.07 -12.76
CA ILE A 149 -5.37 9.92 -13.53
C ILE A 149 -4.28 9.05 -14.16
N GLU A 150 -4.35 8.85 -15.47
CA GLU A 150 -3.53 7.87 -16.19
C GLU A 150 -2.53 8.50 -17.15
N ASN A 151 -2.55 9.84 -17.31
CA ASN A 151 -1.64 10.58 -18.17
C ASN A 151 -1.48 12.05 -17.70
N SER A 152 -0.55 12.77 -18.33
CA SER A 152 -0.22 14.16 -17.98
C SER A 152 -1.33 15.16 -18.29
N GLU A 153 -2.17 14.89 -19.29
CA GLU A 153 -3.28 15.78 -19.67
C GLU A 153 -4.37 15.76 -18.58
N GLU A 154 -4.77 14.56 -18.16
CA GLU A 154 -5.68 14.35 -17.03
C GLU A 154 -5.13 14.96 -15.73
N ASN A 155 -3.82 14.81 -15.48
CA ASN A 155 -3.19 15.39 -14.30
C ASN A 155 -3.26 16.93 -14.31
N ALA A 156 -3.02 17.54 -15.47
CA ALA A 156 -3.14 18.98 -15.63
C ALA A 156 -4.59 19.46 -15.47
N GLU A 157 -5.55 18.73 -16.02
CA GLU A 157 -6.98 19.00 -15.86
C GLU A 157 -7.38 18.99 -14.38
N VAL A 158 -7.10 17.91 -13.66
CA VAL A 158 -7.40 17.80 -12.22
C VAL A 158 -6.69 18.88 -11.41
N SER A 159 -5.42 19.17 -11.71
CA SER A 159 -4.68 20.23 -11.01
C SER A 159 -5.28 21.61 -11.22
N SER A 160 -5.95 21.86 -12.36
CA SER A 160 -6.56 23.16 -12.67
C SER A 160 -7.90 23.40 -11.96
N LEU A 161 -8.57 22.34 -11.48
CA LEU A 161 -9.89 22.42 -10.83
C LEU A 161 -9.81 22.87 -9.37
N LYS A 162 -8.68 22.63 -8.71
CA LYS A 162 -8.49 22.93 -7.28
C LYS A 162 -7.85 24.30 -7.07
N PRO A 163 -8.06 24.95 -5.91
CA PRO A 163 -7.26 26.11 -5.52
C PRO A 163 -5.76 25.76 -5.48
N ASN A 164 -4.88 26.69 -5.87
CA ASN A 164 -3.44 26.44 -6.00
C ASN A 164 -2.84 25.81 -4.73
N ASN A 165 -3.13 26.38 -3.56
CA ASN A 165 -2.56 25.94 -2.27
C ASN A 165 -3.25 24.71 -1.66
N ASP A 166 -4.27 24.16 -2.31
CA ASP A 166 -5.03 23.04 -1.76
C ASP A 166 -4.39 21.69 -2.10
N ALA A 167 -4.57 20.72 -1.21
CA ALA A 167 -4.17 19.34 -1.42
C ALA A 167 -5.42 18.46 -1.40
N ILE A 168 -5.62 17.71 -2.48
CA ILE A 168 -6.87 16.98 -2.73
C ILE A 168 -6.63 15.48 -2.77
N TRP A 169 -7.55 14.66 -2.25
CA TRP A 169 -7.52 13.21 -2.50
C TRP A 169 -7.76 12.91 -3.99
N ILE A 170 -6.98 11.95 -4.51
CA ILE A 170 -7.27 11.24 -5.76
C ILE A 170 -7.55 9.77 -5.47
N GLY A 171 -8.02 9.02 -6.46
CA GLY A 171 -8.45 7.63 -6.30
C GLY A 171 -7.32 6.61 -6.18
N LEU A 172 -6.06 7.03 -6.07
CA LEU A 172 -4.91 6.15 -5.95
C LEU A 172 -4.72 5.76 -4.48
N TYR A 173 -4.64 4.45 -4.22
CA TYR A 173 -4.41 3.89 -2.89
C TYR A 173 -3.58 2.61 -2.99
N ARG A 174 -3.14 2.10 -1.84
CA ARG A 174 -2.35 0.89 -1.73
C ARG A 174 -2.96 -0.07 -0.72
N VAL A 175 -2.82 -1.36 -1.00
CA VAL A 175 -3.00 -2.43 -0.01
C VAL A 175 -1.59 -2.93 0.31
N PRO A 176 -0.97 -2.47 1.40
CA PRO A 176 0.35 -2.92 1.80
C PRO A 176 0.33 -4.39 2.24
N TRP A 177 1.50 -5.00 2.29
CA TRP A 177 1.73 -6.38 2.73
C TRP A 177 1.20 -7.44 1.76
N THR A 178 2.14 -8.16 1.15
CA THR A 178 1.88 -9.33 0.32
C THR A 178 2.71 -10.50 0.82
N TRP A 179 2.18 -11.70 0.66
CA TRP A 179 2.89 -12.93 0.96
C TRP A 179 3.97 -13.22 -0.08
N SER A 180 4.92 -14.08 0.26
CA SER A 180 6.04 -14.52 -0.59
C SER A 180 5.56 -15.20 -1.87
N ASP A 181 4.39 -15.84 -1.82
CA ASP A 181 3.67 -16.47 -2.93
C ASP A 181 2.84 -15.49 -3.79
N LYS A 182 2.93 -14.18 -3.49
CA LYS A 182 2.19 -13.08 -4.12
C LYS A 182 0.69 -13.01 -3.80
N SER A 183 0.17 -13.84 -2.89
CA SER A 183 -1.18 -13.65 -2.39
C SER A 183 -1.29 -12.37 -1.56
N GLN A 184 -2.49 -11.79 -1.51
CA GLN A 184 -2.76 -10.64 -0.65
C GLN A 184 -2.96 -11.11 0.78
N SER A 185 -2.43 -10.34 1.74
CA SER A 185 -2.62 -10.63 3.15
C SER A 185 -3.87 -9.95 3.68
N SER A 186 -4.70 -10.71 4.40
CA SER A 186 -5.77 -10.18 5.27
C SER A 186 -5.30 -9.96 6.71
N LEU A 187 -4.01 -10.18 6.99
CA LEU A 187 -3.47 -10.10 8.34
C LEU A 187 -3.26 -8.65 8.77
N GLU A 188 -4.19 -8.12 9.55
CA GLU A 188 -4.10 -6.77 10.14
C GLU A 188 -3.72 -6.79 11.63
N ASN A 189 -3.53 -7.98 12.22
CA ASN A 189 -3.23 -8.16 13.64
C ASN A 189 -1.76 -7.84 13.95
N TRP A 190 -1.39 -6.57 13.83
CA TRP A 190 -0.08 -6.06 14.21
C TRP A 190 0.04 -5.91 15.72
N ARG A 191 1.25 -6.02 16.26
CA ARG A 191 1.51 -5.61 17.64
C ARG A 191 1.19 -4.12 17.78
N SER A 192 0.69 -3.70 18.95
CA SER A 192 0.37 -2.29 19.23
C SER A 192 1.48 -1.37 18.74
N SER A 193 1.09 -0.27 18.09
CA SER A 193 1.96 0.73 17.45
C SER A 193 2.81 0.25 16.26
N LYS A 194 2.45 -0.85 15.60
CA LYS A 194 3.03 -1.30 14.33
C LYS A 194 1.96 -1.34 13.21
N PRO A 195 2.34 -1.25 11.93
CA PRO A 195 3.67 -0.96 11.40
C PRO A 195 4.08 0.51 11.63
N GLU A 196 5.32 0.77 12.08
CA GLU A 196 5.83 2.14 12.32
C GLU A 196 6.95 2.56 11.35
N ASN A 197 7.43 1.61 10.52
CA ASN A 197 8.52 1.79 9.55
C ASN A 197 9.72 2.60 10.12
N TYR A 198 10.25 2.18 11.27
CA TYR A 198 11.32 2.90 11.97
C TYR A 198 12.53 3.10 11.06
N LEU A 199 13.01 4.35 10.91
CA LEU A 199 14.07 4.76 9.98
C LEU A 199 13.78 4.53 8.49
N GLY A 200 12.54 4.21 8.10
CA GLY A 200 12.16 4.04 6.71
C GLY A 200 12.79 2.82 6.03
N ASN A 201 13.18 1.79 6.78
CA ASN A 201 13.88 0.61 6.24
C ASN A 201 13.26 -0.73 6.65
N GLN A 202 12.04 -0.74 7.19
CA GLN A 202 11.40 -1.94 7.70
C GLN A 202 10.26 -2.40 6.80
N TYR A 203 10.55 -3.38 5.94
CA TYR A 203 9.63 -3.86 4.90
C TYR A 203 9.34 -5.35 4.98
N CYS A 204 9.90 -6.03 5.98
CA CYS A 204 9.82 -7.47 6.14
C CYS A 204 9.35 -7.81 7.55
N VAL A 205 8.65 -8.94 7.68
CA VAL A 205 7.93 -9.29 8.91
C VAL A 205 8.54 -10.52 9.55
N VAL A 206 8.60 -10.51 10.88
CA VAL A 206 8.98 -11.64 11.71
C VAL A 206 7.86 -12.01 12.68
N GLU A 207 7.85 -13.27 13.09
CA GLU A 207 7.13 -13.75 14.26
C GLU A 207 8.12 -14.14 15.38
N ASN A 208 7.64 -14.29 16.62
CA ASN A 208 8.42 -14.87 17.73
C ASN A 208 7.81 -16.16 18.28
N ASN A 209 8.60 -16.89 19.07
CA ASN A 209 8.24 -18.14 19.73
C ASN A 209 7.06 -18.09 20.71
N LEU A 210 6.46 -16.92 20.93
CA LEU A 210 5.20 -16.78 21.66
C LEU A 210 3.98 -16.82 20.73
N HIS A 211 4.18 -16.90 19.41
CA HIS A 211 3.16 -16.84 18.37
C HIS A 211 2.21 -15.64 18.50
N ASN A 212 2.76 -14.53 19.03
CA ASN A 212 2.05 -13.28 19.19
C ASN A 212 1.98 -12.52 17.84
N ALA A 213 1.20 -11.44 17.82
CA ALA A 213 1.05 -10.55 16.67
C ALA A 213 2.42 -10.18 16.02
N PRO A 214 2.55 -10.32 14.69
CA PRO A 214 3.80 -10.05 13.97
C PRO A 214 4.30 -8.61 14.14
N ILE A 215 5.61 -8.45 13.93
CA ILE A 215 6.28 -7.14 13.93
C ILE A 215 7.17 -6.94 12.71
N LEU A 216 7.45 -5.68 12.40
CA LEU A 216 8.47 -5.31 11.42
C LEU A 216 9.88 -5.52 11.95
N ALA A 217 10.79 -5.84 11.04
CA ALA A 217 12.09 -6.37 11.41
C ALA A 217 13.22 -5.89 10.47
N PRO A 218 14.34 -5.38 11.02
CA PRO A 218 15.61 -5.32 10.29
C PRO A 218 16.50 -6.53 10.66
N GLY A 219 16.75 -7.43 9.71
CA GLY A 219 17.83 -8.43 9.76
C GLY A 219 17.79 -9.47 10.90
N PHE A 220 17.36 -10.71 10.59
CA PHE A 220 17.31 -11.84 11.54
C PHE A 220 18.08 -13.06 11.04
N SER A 221 18.31 -14.09 11.87
CA SER A 221 19.13 -15.26 11.52
C SER A 221 18.34 -16.55 11.27
N LYS A 222 17.01 -16.55 11.47
CA LYS A 222 16.14 -17.74 11.34
C LYS A 222 14.90 -17.43 10.50
N ALA A 223 14.28 -18.45 9.94
CA ALA A 223 13.12 -18.34 9.05
C ALA A 223 12.20 -19.56 9.18
N PHE A 224 10.89 -19.34 9.05
CA PHE A 224 9.90 -20.41 8.92
C PHE A 224 9.63 -20.74 7.47
N ASN A 225 9.59 -22.02 7.17
CA ASN A 225 9.30 -22.62 5.87
C ASN A 225 7.97 -23.38 5.92
N VAL A 226 7.41 -23.62 4.73
CA VAL A 226 6.33 -24.61 4.48
C VAL A 226 6.86 -25.73 3.61
#